data_AF-A0A0X3BNW4-F1
#
_entry.id   AF-A0A0X3BNW4-F1
#
_cell.length_a   1.000
_cell.length_b   1.000
_cell.length_c   1.000
_cell.angle_alpha   90.00
_cell.angle_beta   90.00
_cell.angle_gamma   90.00
#
_symmetry.space_group_name_H-M   'P 1'
#
loop_
_entity.id
_entity.type
_entity.pdbx_description
1 polymer ?
#
loop_
_entity_poly.entity_id
_entity_poly.type
_entity_poly.pdbx_seq_one_letter_code
_entity_poly.pdbx_strand_id
1 'polypeptide(L)'
;MQDPRLRLFATVVLSVAAFASTAGALAALAWWLIFTPRTKALPRPGVFLGLVVMIAVTALVSEWGGGPGVSYLIRMVVVLLLAAWAYTETREGEVLAVAVWALGNRIGFEIGLIAEMGLFGLTVIRQDIEQMRVALALKGIKVGVRSIVPIAILLIVTQIRRADDLARLLVVRGYTLGGRICPVFETGSRDVLAALFAMIPGILCCLPVRDVFILLQ
;
A
#
# COMPACT_ATOMS: atom_id res chain seq x y z
N MET A 1 -14.02 -1.07 -1.41
CA MET A 1 -14.40 -2.47 -1.76
C MET A 1 -14.26 -3.30 -0.50
N GLN A 2 -15.23 -4.16 -0.17
CA GLN A 2 -15.17 -4.94 1.07
C GLN A 2 -14.34 -6.21 0.92
N ASP A 3 -14.41 -6.90 -0.23
CA ASP A 3 -13.56 -8.07 -0.45
C ASP A 3 -12.09 -7.67 -0.73
N PRO A 4 -11.14 -8.00 0.16
CA PRO A 4 -9.72 -7.65 -0.01
C PRO A 4 -9.06 -8.37 -1.19
N ARG A 5 -9.59 -9.52 -1.66
CA ARG A 5 -9.07 -10.23 -2.85
C ARG A 5 -9.34 -9.41 -4.11
N LEU A 6 -10.60 -8.99 -4.27
CA LEU A 6 -11.05 -8.16 -5.39
C LEU A 6 -10.40 -6.78 -5.34
N ARG A 7 -10.21 -6.22 -4.14
CA ARG A 7 -9.47 -4.99 -3.94
C ARG A 7 -8.02 -5.13 -4.40
N LEU A 8 -7.29 -6.15 -3.94
CA LEU A 8 -5.90 -6.38 -4.36
C LEU A 8 -5.81 -6.58 -5.88
N PHE A 9 -6.69 -7.39 -6.45
CA PHE A 9 -6.76 -7.62 -7.89
C PHE A 9 -6.97 -6.31 -8.67
N ALA A 10 -8.00 -5.53 -8.32
CA ALA A 10 -8.28 -4.26 -8.95
C ALA A 10 -7.10 -3.29 -8.81
N THR A 11 -6.46 -3.24 -7.64
CA THR A 11 -5.30 -2.38 -7.39
C THR A 11 -4.13 -2.73 -8.32
N VAL A 12 -3.84 -4.02 -8.48
CA VAL A 12 -2.75 -4.49 -9.36
C VAL A 12 -3.07 -4.16 -10.81
N VAL A 13 -4.27 -4.51 -11.28
CA VAL A 13 -4.68 -4.27 -12.67
C VAL A 13 -4.66 -2.77 -13.01
N LEU A 14 -5.23 -1.93 -12.15
CA LEU A 14 -5.28 -0.48 -12.37
C LEU A 14 -3.91 0.17 -12.29
N SER A 15 -3.04 -0.28 -11.38
CA SER A 15 -1.67 0.24 -11.27
C SER A 15 -0.86 -0.11 -12.52
N VAL A 16 -0.98 -1.34 -13.03
CA VAL A 16 -0.33 -1.76 -14.29
C VAL A 16 -0.86 -0.93 -15.46
N ALA A 17 -2.19 -0.77 -15.57
CA ALA A 17 -2.81 0.02 -16.62
C ALA A 17 -2.37 1.50 -16.59
N ALA A 18 -2.32 2.10 -15.39
CA ALA A 18 -1.89 3.47 -15.20
C ALA A 18 -0.40 3.69 -15.49
N PHE A 19 0.44 2.72 -15.18
CA PHE A 19 1.86 2.81 -15.46
C PHE A 19 2.16 2.69 -16.96
N ALA A 20 1.52 1.72 -17.63
CA ALA A 20 1.87 1.37 -18.99
C ALA A 20 1.30 2.36 -20.04
N SER A 21 0.19 3.07 -19.78
CA SER A 21 -0.34 4.06 -20.73
C SER A 21 -1.00 5.28 -20.07
N THR A 22 -0.97 6.44 -20.75
CA THR A 22 -1.69 7.65 -20.31
C THR A 22 -3.20 7.46 -20.37
N ALA A 23 -3.71 6.80 -21.42
CA ALA A 23 -5.12 6.46 -21.52
C ALA A 23 -5.57 5.53 -20.39
N GLY A 24 -4.75 4.52 -20.06
CA GLY A 24 -4.96 3.64 -18.91
C GLY A 24 -4.94 4.39 -17.58
N ALA A 25 -4.07 5.38 -17.41
CA ALA A 25 -4.03 6.23 -16.22
C ALA A 25 -5.30 7.08 -16.06
N LEU A 26 -5.79 7.70 -17.15
CA LEU A 26 -7.04 8.46 -17.13
C LEU A 26 -8.25 7.55 -16.86
N ALA A 27 -8.29 6.37 -17.47
CA ALA A 27 -9.35 5.40 -17.23
C ALA A 27 -9.32 4.88 -15.78
N ALA A 28 -8.13 4.64 -15.22
CA ALA A 28 -7.96 4.25 -13.83
C ALA A 28 -8.36 5.37 -12.86
N LEU A 29 -8.08 6.63 -13.20
CA LEU A 29 -8.53 7.79 -12.44
C LEU A 29 -10.06 7.93 -12.47
N ALA A 30 -10.68 7.76 -13.63
CA ALA A 30 -12.13 7.76 -13.77
C ALA A 30 -12.77 6.63 -12.95
N TRP A 31 -12.21 5.42 -13.04
CA TRP A 31 -12.64 4.28 -12.21
C TRP A 31 -12.53 4.62 -10.71
N TRP A 32 -11.40 5.20 -10.29
CA TRP A 32 -11.18 5.58 -8.90
C TRP A 32 -12.21 6.58 -8.40
N LEU A 33 -12.56 7.60 -9.20
CA LEU A 33 -13.58 8.58 -8.87
C LEU A 33 -15.00 7.98 -8.74
N ILE A 34 -15.33 6.98 -9.56
CA ILE A 34 -16.66 6.35 -9.57
C ILE A 34 -16.84 5.37 -8.41
N PHE A 35 -15.81 4.55 -8.13
CA PHE A 35 -15.91 3.42 -7.20
C PHE A 35 -15.37 3.72 -5.79
N THR A 36 -14.69 4.85 -5.58
CA THR A 36 -14.20 5.26 -4.27
C THR A 36 -15.15 6.28 -3.63
N PRO A 37 -16.04 5.89 -2.70
CA PRO A 37 -16.94 6.84 -2.05
C PRO A 37 -16.17 7.78 -1.11
N ARG A 38 -15.87 8.99 -1.62
CA ARG A 38 -15.44 10.24 -0.92
C ARG A 38 -14.46 10.13 0.28
N THR A 39 -13.27 10.68 0.03
CA THR A 39 -12.32 11.40 0.94
C THR A 39 -11.74 10.73 2.19
N LYS A 40 -12.30 9.65 2.74
CA LYS A 40 -11.67 8.95 3.88
C LYS A 40 -10.43 8.13 3.50
N ALA A 41 -10.20 7.93 2.21
CA ALA A 41 -9.11 7.12 1.66
C ALA A 41 -7.81 7.90 1.38
N LEU A 42 -7.75 9.19 1.72
CA LEU A 42 -6.55 10.00 1.49
C LEU A 42 -5.66 10.03 2.73
N PRO A 43 -4.35 9.73 2.62
CA PRO A 43 -3.41 9.88 3.73
C PRO A 43 -3.38 11.34 4.19
N ARG A 44 -2.82 11.58 5.39
CA ARG A 44 -2.71 12.92 5.98
C ARG A 44 -2.25 13.93 4.92
N PRO A 45 -2.98 15.05 4.73
CA PRO A 45 -2.83 15.90 3.55
C PRO A 45 -1.40 16.43 3.39
N GLY A 46 -0.68 16.67 4.50
CA GLY A 46 0.73 17.09 4.45
C GLY A 46 1.69 16.06 3.83
N VAL A 47 1.50 14.77 4.11
CA VAL A 47 2.36 13.70 3.55
C VAL A 47 2.02 13.48 2.08
N PHE A 48 0.73 13.43 1.76
CA PHE A 48 0.26 13.27 0.39
C PHE A 48 0.75 14.40 -0.51
N LEU A 49 0.59 15.65 -0.06
CA LEU A 49 1.04 16.83 -0.80
C LEU A 49 2.56 16.82 -0.98
N GLY A 50 3.32 16.44 0.06
CA GLY A 50 4.78 16.29 -0.04
C GLY A 50 5.20 15.27 -1.12
N LEU A 51 4.54 14.12 -1.19
CA LEU A 51 4.79 13.11 -2.24
C LEU A 51 4.41 13.63 -3.63
N VAL A 52 3.28 14.31 -3.77
CA VAL A 52 2.85 14.91 -5.05
C VAL A 52 3.84 15.99 -5.51
N VAL A 53 4.34 16.84 -4.59
CA VAL A 53 5.35 17.85 -4.91
C VAL A 53 6.65 17.20 -5.37
N MET A 54 7.10 16.14 -4.68
CA MET A 54 8.27 15.39 -5.10
C MET A 54 8.10 14.82 -6.52
N ILE A 55 6.95 14.21 -6.81
CA ILE A 55 6.63 13.71 -8.16
C ILE A 55 6.61 14.86 -9.17
N ALA A 56 6.00 16.01 -8.83
CA ALA A 56 5.93 17.17 -9.70
C ALA A 56 7.31 17.74 -10.04
N VAL A 57 8.22 17.81 -9.06
CA VAL A 57 9.61 18.23 -9.29
C VAL A 57 10.30 17.27 -10.25
N THR A 58 10.17 15.95 -10.05
CA THR A 58 10.77 14.97 -10.97
C THR A 58 10.20 15.05 -12.38
N ALA A 59 8.89 15.31 -12.51
CA ALA A 59 8.24 15.51 -13.79
C ALA A 59 8.74 16.76 -14.52
N LEU A 60 8.95 17.87 -13.79
CA LEU A 60 9.43 19.13 -14.34
C LEU A 60 10.89 19.00 -14.83
N VAL A 61 11.73 18.31 -14.06
CA VAL A 61 13.09 17.95 -14.50
C VAL A 61 13.06 17.08 -15.76
N SER A 62 12.11 16.15 -15.84
CA SER A 62 11.95 15.30 -17.03
C SER A 62 11.50 16.07 -18.28
N GLU A 63 10.61 17.06 -18.15
CA GLU A 63 10.22 17.95 -19.27
C GLU A 63 11.42 18.78 -19.74
N TRP A 64 12.19 19.33 -18.81
CA TRP A 64 13.40 20.09 -19.16
C TRP A 64 14.47 19.24 -19.84
N GLY A 65 14.52 17.94 -19.55
CA GLY A 65 15.37 16.97 -20.24
C GLY A 65 14.83 16.49 -21.60
N GLY A 66 13.72 17.04 -22.10
CA GLY A 66 13.09 16.64 -23.37
C GLY A 66 12.26 15.35 -23.29
N GLY A 67 11.97 14.86 -22.08
CA GLY A 67 11.09 13.71 -21.85
C GLY A 67 9.62 14.11 -21.62
N PRO A 68 8.68 13.16 -21.70
CA PRO A 68 7.24 13.44 -21.57
C PRO A 68 6.82 13.55 -20.08
N GLY A 69 7.31 14.57 -19.39
CA GLY A 69 7.11 14.77 -17.96
C GLY A 69 5.65 15.05 -17.53
N VAL A 70 4.82 15.70 -18.33
CA VAL A 70 3.38 15.86 -18.05
C VAL A 70 2.69 14.49 -18.03
N SER A 71 3.02 13.63 -18.99
CA SER A 71 2.48 12.27 -19.05
C SER A 71 2.91 11.44 -17.83
N TYR A 72 4.16 11.61 -17.40
CA TYR A 72 4.71 10.96 -16.22
C TYR A 72 4.03 11.42 -14.93
N LEU A 73 3.81 12.73 -14.78
CA LEU A 73 3.13 13.32 -13.63
C LEU A 73 1.74 12.71 -13.44
N ILE A 74 0.94 12.65 -14.52
CA ILE A 74 -0.41 12.07 -14.46
C ILE A 74 -0.36 10.61 -14.01
N ARG A 75 0.50 9.80 -14.63
CA ARG A 75 0.61 8.36 -14.29
C ARG A 75 1.00 8.16 -12.83
N MET A 76 2.00 8.88 -12.35
CA MET A 76 2.52 8.72 -10.99
C MET A 76 1.54 9.22 -9.92
N VAL A 77 0.83 10.32 -10.19
CA VAL A 77 -0.23 10.79 -9.28
C VAL A 77 -1.37 9.78 -9.20
N VAL A 78 -1.79 9.19 -10.32
CA VAL A 78 -2.82 8.14 -10.34
C VAL A 78 -2.38 6.90 -9.58
N VAL A 79 -1.15 6.42 -9.81
CA VAL A 79 -0.59 5.28 -9.07
C VAL A 79 -0.54 5.57 -7.56
N LEU A 80 -0.14 6.79 -7.17
CA LEU A 80 -0.12 7.20 -5.77
C LEU A 80 -1.53 7.20 -5.15
N LEU A 81 -2.55 7.68 -5.88
CA LEU A 81 -3.94 7.66 -5.43
C LEU A 81 -4.50 6.23 -5.28
N LEU A 82 -4.18 5.35 -6.23
CA LEU A 82 -4.56 3.93 -6.16
C LEU A 82 -3.91 3.24 -4.96
N ALA A 83 -2.62 3.50 -4.72
CA ALA A 83 -1.92 2.98 -3.56
C ALA A 83 -2.55 3.51 -2.26
N ALA A 84 -2.77 4.81 -2.15
CA ALA A 84 -3.44 5.42 -1.01
C ALA A 84 -4.80 4.76 -0.70
N TRP A 85 -5.60 4.53 -1.73
CA TRP A 85 -6.89 3.85 -1.58
C TRP A 85 -6.75 2.39 -1.14
N ALA A 86 -5.85 1.63 -1.75
CA ALA A 86 -5.67 0.21 -1.45
C ALA A 86 -5.24 -0.07 -0.01
N TYR A 87 -4.45 0.84 0.58
CA TYR A 87 -3.89 0.67 1.94
C TYR A 87 -4.72 1.33 3.05
N THR A 88 -5.66 2.23 2.74
CA THR A 88 -6.45 2.93 3.78
C THR A 88 -7.63 2.12 4.31
N GLU A 89 -8.11 1.14 3.54
CA GLU A 89 -9.24 0.28 3.92
C GLU A 89 -8.80 -1.09 4.47
N THR A 90 -7.50 -1.33 4.67
CA THR A 90 -6.99 -2.63 5.13
C THR A 90 -7.32 -2.85 6.61
N ARG A 91 -8.06 -3.92 6.91
CA ARG A 91 -8.34 -4.35 8.29
C ARG A 91 -7.33 -5.40 8.77
N GLU A 92 -7.22 -5.53 10.09
CA GLU A 92 -6.41 -6.57 10.72
C GLU A 92 -6.87 -7.97 10.28
N GLY A 93 -5.91 -8.82 9.90
CA GLY A 93 -6.12 -10.18 9.43
C GLY A 93 -6.41 -10.33 7.94
N GLU A 94 -6.68 -9.23 7.21
CA GLU A 94 -6.96 -9.29 5.76
C GLU A 94 -5.72 -9.71 4.96
N VAL A 95 -4.52 -9.26 5.37
CA VAL A 95 -3.28 -9.57 4.65
C VAL A 95 -2.93 -11.04 4.79
N LEU A 96 -3.05 -11.59 6.00
CA LEU A 96 -2.93 -13.02 6.24
C LEU A 96 -3.96 -13.84 5.44
N ALA A 97 -5.23 -13.42 5.45
CA ALA A 97 -6.30 -14.12 4.73
C ALA A 97 -6.05 -14.14 3.22
N VAL A 98 -5.64 -13.01 2.63
CA VAL A 98 -5.33 -12.91 1.19
C VAL A 98 -4.08 -13.71 0.83
N ALA A 99 -3.04 -13.67 1.66
CA ALA A 99 -1.82 -14.44 1.42
C ALA A 99 -2.08 -15.96 1.45
N VAL A 100 -2.86 -16.44 2.42
CA VAL A 100 -3.26 -17.86 2.49
C VAL A 100 -4.11 -18.28 1.30
N TRP A 101 -5.02 -17.41 0.85
CA TRP A 101 -5.81 -17.69 -0.35
C TRP A 101 -4.95 -17.76 -1.61
N ALA A 102 -3.98 -16.85 -1.78
CA ALA A 102 -3.16 -16.76 -3.00
C ALA A 102 -2.04 -17.81 -3.07
N LEU A 103 -1.39 -18.10 -1.94
CA LEU A 103 -0.16 -18.92 -1.86
C LEU A 103 -0.37 -20.23 -1.06
N GLY A 104 -1.60 -20.49 -0.62
CA GLY A 104 -1.98 -21.71 0.10
C GLY A 104 -1.64 -21.71 1.59
N ASN A 105 -2.02 -22.80 2.27
CA ASN A 105 -1.99 -22.92 3.74
C ASN A 105 -0.58 -22.99 4.35
N ARG A 106 0.48 -23.30 3.60
CA ARG A 106 1.84 -23.36 4.16
C ARG A 106 2.60 -22.06 3.91
N ILE A 107 2.95 -21.84 2.65
CA ILE A 107 3.75 -20.68 2.22
C ILE A 107 2.97 -19.38 2.41
N GLY A 108 1.69 -19.35 2.01
CA GLY A 108 0.83 -18.18 2.17
C GLY A 108 0.54 -17.83 3.62
N PHE A 109 0.45 -18.84 4.50
CA PHE A 109 0.30 -18.60 5.93
C PHE A 109 1.54 -17.95 6.53
N GLU A 110 2.74 -18.46 6.22
CA GLU A 110 3.98 -17.90 6.77
C GLU A 110 4.22 -16.48 6.27
N ILE A 111 4.11 -16.25 4.95
CA ILE A 111 4.27 -14.91 4.36
C ILE A 111 3.21 -13.96 4.89
N GLY A 112 1.95 -14.42 4.94
CA GLY A 112 0.84 -13.63 5.46
C GLY A 112 1.01 -13.28 6.93
N LEU A 113 1.47 -14.22 7.76
CA LEU A 113 1.70 -14.02 9.19
C LEU A 113 2.84 -13.03 9.42
N ILE A 114 3.94 -13.16 8.69
CA ILE A 114 5.07 -12.22 8.75
C ILE A 114 4.61 -10.82 8.34
N ALA A 115 3.84 -10.69 7.26
CA ALA A 115 3.31 -9.42 6.80
C ALA A 115 2.36 -8.79 7.81
N GLU A 116 1.44 -9.58 8.39
CA GLU A 116 0.49 -9.13 9.40
C GLU A 116 1.20 -8.67 10.68
N MET A 117 2.16 -9.47 11.17
CA MET A 117 2.99 -9.11 12.33
C MET A 117 3.81 -7.84 12.07
N GLY A 118 4.32 -7.67 10.85
CA GLY A 118 5.05 -6.47 10.44
C GLY A 118 4.15 -5.23 10.45
N LEU A 119 2.97 -5.31 9.85
CA LEU A 119 1.99 -4.22 9.81
C LEU A 119 1.52 -3.84 11.23
N PHE A 120 1.17 -4.84 12.04
CA PHE A 120 0.84 -4.64 13.45
C PHE A 120 2.01 -3.99 14.20
N GLY A 121 3.23 -4.47 14.00
CA GLY A 121 4.45 -3.89 14.59
C GLY A 121 4.61 -2.41 14.31
N LEU A 122 4.32 -1.94 13.08
CA LEU A 122 4.39 -0.52 12.73
C LEU A 122 3.42 0.34 13.54
N THR A 123 2.21 -0.16 13.81
CA THR A 123 1.21 0.58 14.60
C THR A 123 1.68 0.76 16.05
N VAL A 124 2.30 -0.27 16.63
CA VAL A 124 2.78 -0.20 18.01
C VAL A 124 4.08 0.61 18.11
N ILE A 125 4.99 0.49 17.14
CA ILE A 125 6.21 1.32 17.08
C ILE A 125 5.86 2.81 17.08
N ARG A 126 4.78 3.19 16.39
CA ARG A 126 4.32 4.58 16.41
C ARG A 126 3.96 5.05 17.81
N GLN A 127 3.22 4.24 18.58
CA GLN A 127 2.88 4.55 19.97
C GLN A 127 4.13 4.59 20.86
N ASP A 128 5.05 3.64 20.68
CA ASP A 128 6.32 3.59 21.41
C ASP A 128 7.14 4.87 21.16
N ILE A 129 7.21 5.35 19.92
CA ILE A 129 7.90 6.61 19.56
C ILE A 129 7.23 7.83 20.22
N GLU A 130 5.89 7.91 20.21
CA GLU A 130 5.16 9.01 20.85
C GLU A 130 5.43 9.04 22.36
N GLN A 131 5.41 7.90 23.05
CA GLN A 131 5.73 7.78 24.46
C GLN A 131 7.20 8.14 24.76
N MET A 132 8.15 7.66 23.94
CA MET A 132 9.57 7.99 24.09
C MET A 132 9.83 9.49 23.90
N ARG A 133 9.15 10.15 22.97
CA ARG A 133 9.25 11.60 22.78
C ARG A 133 8.78 12.36 24.02
N VAL A 134 7.67 11.94 24.62
CA VAL A 134 7.16 12.53 25.87
C VAL A 134 8.17 12.32 27.00
N ALA A 135 8.73 11.12 27.15
CA ALA A 135 9.72 10.82 28.17
C ALA A 135 11.02 11.64 28.02
N LEU A 136 11.49 11.86 26.79
CA LEU A 136 12.65 12.71 26.51
C LEU A 136 12.38 14.18 26.81
N ALA A 137 11.18 14.66 26.47
CA ALA A 137 10.74 16.02 26.80
C ALA A 137 10.70 16.23 28.33
N LEU A 138 10.19 15.26 29.09
CA LEU A 138 10.20 15.29 30.56
C LEU A 138 11.62 15.30 31.15
N LYS A 139 12.58 14.64 30.50
CA LYS A 139 13.99 14.68 30.89
C LYS A 139 14.75 15.92 30.41
N GLY A 140 14.08 16.85 29.72
CA GLY A 140 14.72 18.05 29.15
C GLY A 140 15.71 17.76 28.02
N ILE A 141 15.71 16.53 27.48
CA ILE A 141 16.62 16.12 26.41
C ILE A 141 16.00 16.57 25.08
N LYS A 142 16.69 17.47 24.37
CA LYS A 142 16.28 17.89 23.03
C LYS A 142 16.43 16.72 22.06
N VAL A 143 15.36 16.42 21.32
CA VAL A 143 15.39 15.42 20.25
C VAL A 143 16.30 15.95 19.14
N GLY A 144 17.51 15.41 19.05
CA GLY A 144 18.49 15.70 18.02
C GLY A 144 19.13 14.43 17.48
N VAL A 145 20.00 14.55 16.48
CA VAL A 145 20.64 13.40 15.79
C VAL A 145 21.28 12.42 16.78
N ARG A 146 21.92 12.93 17.84
CA ARG A 146 22.57 12.12 18.88
C ARG A 146 21.60 11.33 19.76
N SER A 147 20.35 11.77 19.86
CA SER A 147 19.28 11.07 20.58
C SER A 147 18.59 10.00 19.72
N ILE A 148 18.74 10.04 18.39
CA ILE A 148 18.13 9.05 17.48
C ILE A 148 18.73 7.66 17.72
N VAL A 149 20.06 7.57 17.87
CA VAL A 149 20.75 6.30 18.08
C VAL A 149 20.23 5.54 19.31
N PRO A 150 20.19 6.12 20.53
CA PRO A 150 19.67 5.41 21.70
C PRO A 150 18.18 5.08 21.59
N ILE A 151 17.36 5.94 20.96
CA ILE A 151 15.94 5.64 20.69
C ILE A 151 15.82 4.43 19.76
N ALA A 152 16.60 4.39 18.68
CA ALA A 152 16.58 3.30 17.71
C ALA A 152 17.02 1.98 18.36
N ILE A 153 18.09 1.99 19.15
CA ILE A 153 18.55 0.79 19.89
C ILE A 153 17.45 0.29 20.83
N LEU A 154 16.83 1.19 21.60
CA LEU A 154 15.75 0.83 22.52
C LEU A 154 14.56 0.22 21.77
N LEU A 155 14.15 0.82 20.65
CA LEU A 155 13.08 0.29 19.81
C LEU A 155 13.43 -1.11 19.26
N ILE A 156 14.63 -1.29 18.72
CA ILE A 156 15.09 -2.59 18.19
C ILE A 156 15.05 -3.66 19.28
N VAL A 157 15.63 -3.39 20.46
CA VAL A 157 15.62 -4.34 21.58
C VAL A 157 14.20 -4.66 22.03
N THR A 158 13.32 -3.66 22.08
CA THR A 158 11.93 -3.85 22.48
C THR A 158 11.17 -4.71 21.46
N GLN A 159 11.38 -4.49 20.17
CA GLN A 159 10.77 -5.30 19.10
C GLN A 159 11.31 -6.74 19.08
N ILE A 160 12.60 -6.95 19.33
CA ILE A 160 13.17 -8.31 19.42
C ILE A 160 12.54 -9.09 20.58
N ARG A 161 12.41 -8.48 21.76
CA ARG A 161 11.76 -9.12 22.92
C ARG A 161 10.30 -9.45 22.64
N ARG A 162 9.56 -8.49 22.06
CA ARG A 162 8.15 -8.69 21.69
C ARG A 162 8.00 -9.80 20.64
N ALA A 163 8.90 -9.88 19.67
CA ALA A 163 8.91 -10.94 18.68
C ALA A 163 9.16 -12.32 19.31
N ASP A 164 10.06 -12.42 20.30
CA ASP A 164 10.28 -13.66 21.07
C ASP A 164 9.02 -14.09 21.83
N ASP A 165 8.35 -13.14 22.50
CA ASP A 165 7.09 -13.41 23.20
C ASP A 165 6.00 -13.91 22.24
N LEU A 166 5.85 -13.27 21.08
CA LEU A 166 4.91 -13.69 20.04
C LEU A 166 5.27 -15.07 19.46
N ALA A 167 6.55 -15.34 19.22
CA ALA A 167 7.02 -16.64 18.75
C ALA A 167 6.68 -17.75 19.76
N ARG A 168 6.93 -17.53 21.05
CA ARG A 168 6.56 -18.47 22.12
C ARG A 168 5.06 -18.73 22.15
N LEU A 169 4.24 -17.68 22.03
CA LEU A 169 2.78 -17.82 21.98
C LEU A 169 2.31 -18.64 20.76
N LEU A 170 2.93 -18.43 19.60
CA LEU A 170 2.64 -19.20 18.39
C LEU A 170 2.99 -20.68 18.58
N VAL A 171 4.16 -20.98 19.15
CA VAL A 171 4.61 -22.34 19.43
C VAL A 171 3.68 -23.05 20.42
N VAL A 172 3.28 -22.38 21.52
CA VAL A 172 2.34 -22.94 22.50
C VAL A 172 0.96 -23.23 21.89
N ARG A 173 0.55 -22.44 20.90
CA ARG A 173 -0.68 -22.66 20.12
C ARG A 173 -0.53 -23.76 19.04
N GLY A 174 0.64 -24.38 18.92
CA GLY A 174 0.91 -25.46 17.97
C GLY A 174 1.35 -24.99 16.58
N TYR A 175 1.64 -23.70 16.39
CA TYR A 175 2.19 -23.18 15.13
C TYR A 175 3.70 -23.35 15.12
N THR A 176 4.20 -24.34 14.37
CA THR A 176 5.64 -24.62 14.22
C THR A 176 6.13 -24.49 12.78
N LEU A 177 5.32 -24.90 11.79
CA LEU A 177 5.59 -24.80 10.34
C LEU A 177 4.27 -24.64 9.58
N GLY A 178 3.98 -23.42 9.12
CA GLY A 178 2.69 -23.07 8.55
C GLY A 178 1.51 -23.12 9.54
N GLY A 179 0.30 -23.01 9.00
CA GLY A 179 -0.94 -22.99 9.78
C GLY A 179 -2.15 -23.20 8.91
N ARG A 180 -3.33 -23.34 9.52
CA ARG A 180 -4.59 -23.33 8.78
C ARG A 180 -5.45 -22.21 9.34
N ILE A 181 -5.77 -21.27 8.48
CA ILE A 181 -6.84 -20.31 8.71
C ILE A 181 -7.94 -20.64 7.69
N CYS A 182 -9.20 -20.54 8.11
CA CYS A 182 -10.34 -20.61 7.19
C CYS A 182 -10.75 -19.16 6.93
N PRO A 183 -10.20 -18.51 5.89
CA PRO A 183 -10.46 -17.10 5.68
C PRO A 183 -11.88 -16.92 5.14
N VAL A 184 -12.67 -16.12 5.85
CA VAL A 184 -14.04 -15.76 5.45
C VAL A 184 -13.98 -14.39 4.78
N PHE A 185 -14.48 -14.31 3.55
CA PHE A 185 -14.52 -13.08 2.77
C PHE A 185 -15.96 -12.66 2.58
N GLU A 186 -16.27 -11.42 2.92
CA GLU A 186 -17.57 -10.82 2.65
C GLU A 186 -17.53 -10.15 1.27
N THR A 187 -18.23 -10.76 0.30
CA THR A 187 -18.33 -10.25 -1.07
C THR A 187 -19.63 -9.49 -1.27
N GLY A 188 -19.55 -8.18 -1.48
CA GLY A 188 -20.71 -7.37 -1.90
C GLY A 188 -20.88 -7.38 -3.42
N SER A 189 -22.13 -7.31 -3.92
CA SER A 189 -22.42 -7.25 -5.37
C SER A 189 -21.75 -6.06 -6.07
N ARG A 190 -21.55 -4.96 -5.34
CA ARG A 190 -20.83 -3.76 -5.82
C ARG A 190 -19.34 -4.01 -6.00
N ASP A 191 -18.73 -4.90 -5.23
CA ASP A 191 -17.30 -5.22 -5.33
C ASP A 191 -17.00 -6.01 -6.61
N VAL A 192 -17.89 -6.94 -6.96
CA VAL A 192 -17.79 -7.72 -8.21
C VAL A 192 -17.91 -6.80 -9.42
N LEU A 193 -18.90 -5.90 -9.43
CA LEU A 193 -19.04 -4.90 -10.49
C LEU A 193 -17.78 -4.04 -10.59
N ALA A 194 -17.31 -3.50 -9.48
CA ALA A 194 -16.14 -2.63 -9.48
C ALA A 194 -14.87 -3.36 -9.96
N ALA A 195 -14.68 -4.63 -9.60
CA ALA A 195 -13.57 -5.45 -10.09
C ALA A 195 -13.68 -5.73 -11.60
N LEU A 196 -14.89 -5.97 -12.11
CA LEU A 196 -15.13 -6.16 -13.54
C LEU A 196 -14.85 -4.87 -14.32
N PHE A 197 -15.28 -3.72 -13.82
CA PHE A 197 -14.95 -2.42 -14.41
C PHE A 197 -13.45 -2.09 -14.37
N ALA A 198 -12.69 -2.64 -13.42
CA ALA A 198 -11.24 -2.48 -13.36
C ALA A 198 -10.50 -3.19 -14.51
N MET A 199 -11.12 -4.20 -15.14
CA MET A 199 -10.57 -4.85 -16.32
C MET A 199 -10.56 -3.93 -17.55
N ILE A 200 -11.46 -2.94 -17.62
CA ILE A 200 -11.56 -2.03 -18.77
C ILE A 200 -10.25 -1.22 -18.95
N PRO A 201 -9.71 -0.53 -17.92
CA PRO A 201 -8.39 0.08 -18.01
C PRO A 201 -7.27 -0.91 -18.37
N GLY A 202 -7.32 -2.14 -17.83
CA GLY A 202 -6.35 -3.19 -18.14
C GLY A 202 -6.33 -3.56 -19.62
N ILE A 203 -7.52 -3.79 -20.21
CA ILE A 203 -7.67 -4.09 -21.64
C ILE A 203 -7.28 -2.89 -22.49
N LEU A 204 -7.69 -1.68 -22.10
CA LEU A 204 -7.38 -0.44 -22.83
C LEU A 204 -5.86 -0.20 -22.91
N CYS A 205 -5.11 -0.63 -21.90
CA CYS A 205 -3.67 -0.56 -21.90
C CYS A 205 -3.00 -1.56 -22.86
N CYS A 206 -3.64 -2.71 -23.12
CA CYS A 206 -3.17 -3.70 -24.09
C CYS A 206 -3.52 -3.35 -25.53
N LEU A 207 -4.49 -2.45 -25.74
CA LEU A 207 -4.80 -1.94 -27.08
C LEU A 207 -3.69 -0.97 -27.50
N PRO A 208 -2.94 -1.26 -28.58
CA PRO A 208 -1.89 -0.38 -29.07
C PRO A 208 -2.53 0.86 -29.72
N VAL A 209 -2.83 1.87 -28.90
CA VAL A 209 -3.13 3.23 -29.42
C VAL A 209 -1.85 3.88 -29.98
N ARG A 210 -0.69 3.21 -29.86
CA ARG A 210 0.62 3.68 -30.31
C ARG A 210 0.82 3.69 -31.83
N ASP A 211 0.09 2.89 -32.61
CA ASP A 211 0.36 2.80 -34.05
C ASP A 211 -0.37 3.84 -34.90
N VAL A 212 -1.24 4.68 -34.31
CA VAL A 212 -1.94 5.74 -35.07
C VAL A 212 -1.23 7.10 -34.97
N PHE A 213 -0.46 7.36 -33.90
CA PHE A 213 0.13 8.69 -33.66
C PHE A 213 1.62 8.83 -34.00
N ILE A 214 2.30 7.76 -34.45
CA ILE A 214 3.71 7.83 -34.91
C ILE A 214 3.79 8.11 -36.43
N LEU A 215 2.68 8.07 -37.17
CA LEU A 215 2.64 8.27 -38.64
C LEU A 215 2.21 9.68 -39.08
N LEU A 216 1.92 10.59 -38.15
CA LEU A 216 1.70 12.01 -38.42
C LEU A 216 2.79 12.82 -37.74
N GLN A 217 3.98 12.69 -38.31
CA GLN A 217 5.11 13.60 -38.14
C GLN A 217 4.82 14.94 -38.81
#